data_AF-A0A6D2KHY2-F1
#
_entry.id   AF-A0A6D2KHY2-F1
#
_cell.length_a   1.000
_cell.length_b   1.000
_cell.length_c   1.000
_cell.angle_alpha   90.00
_cell.angle_beta   90.00
_cell.angle_gamma   90.00
#
_symmetry.space_group_name_H-M   'P 1'
#
loop_
_entity.id
_entity.type
_entity.pdbx_description
1 polymer ?
#
loop_
_entity_poly.entity_id
_entity_poly.type
_entity_poly.pdbx_seq_one_letter_code
_entity_poly.pdbx_strand_id
1 'polypeptide(L)'
;MPNWLSDDDLACDNKKYYVVQESELQENDWLHLFTEIAFYAKTTLEAYTPLEIKKVVIETKEEDTTEALKAGNAIYYVSYKCNDDDPSTGWPGDHKAIMRKTIDGKPEHMFLEVVQV
;
A
#
# COMPACT_ATOMS: atom_id res chain seq x y z
N MET A 1 9.61 -9.91 -2.35
CA MET A 1 8.26 -9.31 -2.47
C MET A 1 7.40 -10.17 -3.37
N PRO A 2 6.07 -10.25 -3.15
CA PRO A 2 5.16 -10.97 -4.05
C PRO A 2 4.96 -10.21 -5.36
N ASN A 3 4.33 -10.86 -6.33
CA ASN A 3 3.85 -10.21 -7.55
C ASN A 3 2.54 -9.45 -7.26
N TRP A 4 2.18 -8.52 -8.14
CA TRP A 4 0.88 -7.87 -8.07
C TRP A 4 -0.27 -8.86 -8.20
N LEU A 5 -1.39 -8.57 -7.54
CA LEU A 5 -2.57 -9.44 -7.50
C LEU A 5 -3.25 -9.51 -8.87
N SER A 6 -3.53 -10.74 -9.31
CA SER A 6 -4.49 -11.00 -10.38
C SER A 6 -5.92 -11.08 -9.85
N ASP A 7 -6.90 -11.02 -10.75
CA ASP A 7 -8.31 -11.22 -10.35
C ASP A 7 -8.54 -12.64 -9.80
N ASP A 8 -7.81 -13.64 -10.32
CA ASP A 8 -7.85 -15.03 -9.83
C ASP A 8 -7.27 -15.16 -8.42
N ASP A 9 -6.23 -14.38 -8.08
CA ASP A 9 -5.67 -14.36 -6.71
C ASP A 9 -6.70 -13.87 -5.70
N LEU A 10 -7.45 -12.81 -6.05
CA LEU A 10 -8.50 -12.26 -5.18
C LEU A 10 -9.71 -13.20 -5.02
N ALA A 11 -9.96 -14.05 -6.02
CA ALA A 11 -11.05 -15.04 -5.98
C ALA A 11 -10.66 -16.34 -5.24
N CYS A 12 -9.39 -16.51 -4.88
CA CYS A 12 -8.92 -17.74 -4.24
C CYS A 12 -9.12 -17.70 -2.72
N ASP A 13 -9.98 -18.58 -2.19
CA ASP A 13 -10.28 -18.71 -0.75
C ASP A 13 -9.07 -19.09 0.12
N ASN A 14 -7.91 -19.41 -0.47
CA ASN A 14 -6.74 -19.86 0.27
C ASN A 14 -5.87 -18.73 0.86
N LYS A 15 -6.10 -17.47 0.45
CA LYS A 15 -5.36 -16.30 0.94
C LYS A 15 -6.33 -15.28 1.51
N LYS A 16 -6.05 -14.81 2.72
CA LYS A 16 -6.86 -13.83 3.45
C LYS A 16 -6.52 -12.43 2.94
N TYR A 17 -7.12 -12.09 1.80
CA TYR A 17 -7.10 -10.74 1.26
C TYR A 17 -8.23 -9.91 1.88
N TYR A 18 -7.91 -8.69 2.26
CA TYR A 18 -8.87 -7.72 2.75
C TYR A 18 -8.81 -6.47 1.88
N VAL A 19 -9.95 -6.07 1.31
CA VAL A 19 -10.06 -4.84 0.53
C VAL A 19 -10.51 -3.74 1.46
N VAL A 20 -9.66 -2.72 1.62
CA VAL A 20 -9.91 -1.59 2.52
C VAL A 20 -10.99 -0.70 1.92
N GLN A 21 -11.98 -0.32 2.73
CA GLN A 21 -13.05 0.57 2.32
C GLN A 21 -12.60 2.03 2.35
N GLU A 22 -13.25 2.88 1.56
CA GLU A 22 -12.91 4.31 1.47
C GLU A 22 -13.02 5.02 2.83
N SER A 23 -14.03 4.69 3.65
CA SER A 23 -14.17 5.24 5.01
C SER A 23 -12.98 4.87 5.91
N GLU A 24 -12.43 3.67 5.74
CA GLU A 24 -11.31 3.17 6.54
C GLU A 24 -9.99 3.79 6.11
N LEU A 25 -9.85 4.19 4.83
CA LEU A 25 -8.67 4.95 4.37
C LEU A 25 -8.55 6.28 5.11
N GLN A 26 -9.67 6.96 5.35
CA GLN A 26 -9.72 8.23 6.09
C GLN A 26 -9.46 8.07 7.59
N GLU A 27 -9.82 6.91 8.16
CA GLU A 27 -9.55 6.61 9.58
C GLU A 27 -8.12 6.08 9.80
N ASN A 28 -7.44 5.67 8.72
CA ASN A 28 -6.11 5.05 8.75
C ASN A 28 -5.11 5.86 7.91
N ASP A 29 -4.86 7.11 8.30
CA ASP A 29 -3.94 8.05 7.63
C ASP A 29 -2.52 7.48 7.41
N TRP A 30 -2.08 6.51 8.20
CA TRP A 30 -0.80 5.84 8.00
C TRP A 30 -0.73 5.07 6.66
N LEU A 31 -1.86 4.71 6.04
CA LEU A 31 -1.90 4.16 4.68
C LEU A 31 -1.52 5.22 3.64
N HIS A 32 -1.90 6.48 3.87
CA HIS A 32 -1.40 7.61 3.08
C HIS A 32 0.11 7.76 3.25
N LEU A 33 0.62 7.74 4.48
CA LEU A 33 2.07 7.79 4.74
C LEU A 33 2.81 6.65 4.03
N PHE A 34 2.30 5.42 4.06
CA PHE A 34 2.91 4.30 3.36
C PHE A 34 2.94 4.52 1.85
N THR A 35 1.85 5.04 1.29
CA THR A 35 1.76 5.37 -0.13
C THR A 35 2.76 6.46 -0.53
N GLU A 36 2.93 7.49 0.31
CA GLU A 36 3.94 8.53 0.11
C GLU A 36 5.36 7.97 0.17
N ILE A 37 5.67 7.12 1.16
CA ILE A 37 6.97 6.45 1.24
C ILE A 37 7.22 5.65 -0.05
N ALA A 38 6.21 4.95 -0.55
CA ALA A 38 6.34 4.22 -1.80
C ALA A 38 6.64 5.15 -2.98
N PHE A 39 5.89 6.24 -3.12
CA PHE A 39 6.08 7.22 -4.17
C PHE A 39 7.48 7.84 -4.14
N TYR A 40 7.91 8.39 -2.99
CA TYR A 40 9.22 9.03 -2.84
C TYR A 40 10.40 8.04 -2.85
N ALA A 41 10.18 6.74 -2.63
CA ALA A 41 11.21 5.74 -2.90
C ALA A 41 11.55 5.61 -4.39
N LYS A 42 10.63 6.01 -5.28
CA LYS A 42 10.79 5.95 -6.73
C LYS A 42 11.25 7.28 -7.35
N THR A 43 11.03 8.40 -6.65
CA THR A 43 11.26 9.74 -7.18
C THR A 43 12.08 10.63 -6.26
N THR A 44 12.79 11.60 -6.83
CA THR A 44 13.54 12.64 -6.12
C THR A 44 12.85 14.00 -6.21
N LEU A 45 11.53 14.04 -6.38
CA LEU A 45 10.78 15.30 -6.43
C LEU A 45 11.07 16.13 -5.18
N GLU A 46 11.36 17.42 -5.40
CA GLU A 46 11.68 18.38 -4.35
C GLU A 46 10.42 18.95 -3.68
N ALA A 47 9.25 18.81 -4.33
CA ALA A 47 7.98 19.36 -3.90
C ALA A 47 7.00 18.27 -3.46
N TYR A 48 6.12 18.62 -2.52
CA TYR A 48 5.01 17.76 -2.10
C TYR A 48 3.99 17.62 -3.23
N THR A 49 3.79 16.39 -3.70
CA THR A 49 2.76 16.08 -4.70
C THR A 49 1.59 15.33 -4.04
N PRO A 50 0.35 15.86 -4.11
CA PRO A 50 -0.82 15.17 -3.55
C PRO A 50 -1.08 13.83 -4.26
N LEU A 51 -1.19 12.77 -3.47
CA LEU A 51 -1.50 11.42 -3.93
C LEU A 51 -2.95 11.04 -3.61
N GLU A 52 -3.66 10.50 -4.58
CA GLU A 52 -5.01 9.98 -4.42
C GLU A 52 -4.99 8.45 -4.38
N ILE A 53 -5.25 7.85 -3.21
CA ILE A 53 -5.34 6.40 -3.09
C ILE A 53 -6.63 5.92 -3.77
N LYS A 54 -6.50 4.98 -4.72
CA LYS A 54 -7.63 4.39 -5.45
C LYS A 54 -8.09 3.06 -4.86
N LYS A 55 -7.15 2.24 -4.39
CA LYS A 55 -7.44 0.91 -3.82
C LYS A 55 -6.29 0.47 -2.94
N VAL A 56 -6.62 -0.15 -1.80
CA VAL A 56 -5.68 -0.87 -0.96
C VAL A 56 -6.22 -2.28 -0.73
N VAL A 57 -5.37 -3.27 -0.97
CA VAL A 57 -5.62 -4.66 -0.58
C VAL A 57 -4.56 -5.08 0.41
N ILE A 58 -4.97 -5.69 1.52
CA ILE A 58 -4.09 -6.19 2.57
C ILE A 58 -4.08 -7.72 2.50
N GLU A 59 -2.90 -8.30 2.46
CA GLU A 59 -2.66 -9.72 2.66
C GLU A 59 -2.03 -9.92 4.04
N THR A 60 -2.66 -10.77 4.85
CA THR A 60 -2.18 -11.08 6.19
C THR A 60 -2.42 -12.54 6.53
N LYS A 61 -1.74 -13.02 7.58
CA LYS A 61 -1.95 -14.33 8.18
C LYS A 61 -2.99 -14.32 9.31
N GLU A 62 -3.50 -13.14 9.69
CA GLU A 62 -4.53 -13.04 10.73
C GLU A 62 -5.74 -13.88 10.38
N GLU A 63 -6.36 -14.49 11.39
CA GLU A 63 -7.48 -15.38 11.14
C GLU A 63 -8.74 -14.65 10.68
N ASP A 64 -8.94 -13.47 11.26
CA ASP A 64 -10.02 -12.54 10.94
C ASP A 64 -9.50 -11.45 10.00
N THR A 65 -10.08 -11.35 8.81
CA THR A 65 -9.71 -10.34 7.82
C THR A 65 -10.10 -8.93 8.26
N THR A 66 -11.05 -8.76 9.18
CA THR A 66 -11.42 -7.44 9.72
C THR A 66 -10.34 -6.84 10.62
N GLU A 67 -9.42 -7.68 11.13
CA GLU A 67 -8.26 -7.24 11.89
C GLU A 67 -7.03 -6.97 11.01
N ALA A 68 -7.17 -7.06 9.67
CA ALA A 68 -6.06 -6.87 8.74
C ALA A 68 -5.40 -5.47 8.84
N LEU A 69 -6.18 -4.43 9.16
CA LEU A 69 -5.66 -3.07 9.38
C LEU A 69 -4.78 -2.98 10.64
N LYS A 70 -5.02 -3.84 11.63
CA LYS A 70 -4.25 -3.90 12.88
C LYS A 70 -3.13 -4.94 12.85
N ALA A 71 -3.02 -5.70 11.75
CA ALA A 71 -2.03 -6.76 11.62
C ALA A 71 -0.60 -6.22 11.84
N GLY A 72 0.18 -6.98 12.62
CA GLY A 72 1.59 -6.68 12.82
C GLY A 72 2.38 -6.85 11.53
N ASN A 73 2.22 -8.02 10.89
CA ASN A 73 2.86 -8.36 9.62
C ASN A 73 1.82 -8.40 8.51
N ALA A 74 2.02 -7.61 7.46
CA ALA A 74 1.09 -7.53 6.36
C ALA A 74 1.79 -7.10 5.06
N ILE A 75 1.17 -7.47 3.94
CA ILE A 75 1.53 -6.96 2.61
C ILE A 75 0.38 -6.10 2.11
N TYR A 76 0.71 -4.90 1.64
CA TYR A 76 -0.21 -3.91 1.11
C TYR A 76 0.00 -3.77 -0.38
N TYR A 77 -1.07 -3.97 -1.15
CA TYR A 77 -1.11 -3.72 -2.58
C TYR A 77 -1.90 -2.43 -2.79
N VAL A 78 -1.20 -1.37 -3.18
CA VAL A 78 -1.78 -0.02 -3.28
C VAL A 78 -1.75 0.44 -4.72
N SER A 79 -2.91 0.84 -5.24
CA SER A 79 -3.00 1.64 -6.46
C SER A 79 -3.37 3.06 -6.10
N TYR A 80 -2.64 4.02 -6.65
CA TYR A 80 -2.80 5.44 -6.35
C TYR A 80 -2.54 6.28 -7.59
N LYS A 81 -3.10 7.48 -7.62
CA LYS A 81 -2.91 8.45 -8.69
C LYS A 81 -2.07 9.60 -8.19
N CYS A 82 -1.03 9.94 -8.95
CA CYS A 82 -0.28 11.17 -8.77
C CYS A 82 -0.95 12.28 -9.57
N ASN A 83 -1.43 13.32 -8.87
CA ASN A 83 -2.13 14.46 -9.47
C ASN A 83 -1.18 15.62 -9.81
N ASP A 84 0.08 15.33 -10.13
CA ASP A 84 1.01 16.36 -10.61
C ASP A 84 0.53 16.91 -11.97
N ASP A 85 0.56 18.23 -12.10
CA ASP A 85 0.19 18.94 -13.33
C ASP A 85 1.38 19.08 -14.29
N ASP A 86 2.60 18.73 -13.86
CA ASP A 86 3.79 18.77 -14.70
C ASP A 86 4.06 17.42 -15.40
N PRO A 87 3.68 17.26 -16.68
CA PRO A 87 3.94 16.06 -17.45
C PRO A 87 5.44 15.81 -17.71
N SER A 88 6.30 16.82 -17.52
CA SER A 88 7.75 16.67 -17.74
C SER A 88 8.41 15.82 -16.66
N THR A 89 7.76 15.65 -15.50
CA THR A 89 8.27 14.82 -14.41
C THR A 89 8.09 13.33 -14.67
N GLY A 90 7.19 12.94 -15.59
CA GLY A 90 6.88 11.53 -15.88
C GLY A 90 6.13 10.80 -14.76
N TRP A 91 5.74 11.52 -13.70
CA TRP A 91 5.00 11.01 -12.55
C TRP A 91 3.47 11.14 -12.63
N PRO A 92 2.84 12.02 -13.43
CA PRO A 92 1.38 12.08 -13.48
C PRO A 92 0.76 10.75 -13.90
N GLY A 93 -0.36 10.39 -13.28
CA GLY A 93 -1.14 9.21 -13.64
C GLY A 93 -1.20 8.12 -12.58
N ASP A 94 -1.64 6.93 -13.00
CA ASP A 94 -1.89 5.79 -12.11
C ASP A 94 -0.62 4.98 -11.86
N HIS A 95 -0.39 4.66 -10.58
CA HIS A 95 0.75 3.90 -10.10
C HIS A 95 0.28 2.75 -9.21
N LYS A 96 1.16 1.76 -9.09
CA LYS A 96 0.97 0.60 -8.22
C LYS A 96 2.23 0.35 -7.41
N ALA A 97 2.04 0.05 -6.13
CA ALA A 97 3.13 -0.31 -5.23
C ALA A 97 2.72 -1.47 -4.32
N ILE A 98 3.69 -2.33 -4.05
CA ILE A 98 3.58 -3.41 -3.08
C ILE A 98 4.47 -3.05 -1.91
N MET A 99 3.92 -3.05 -0.71
CA MET A 99 4.63 -2.73 0.52
C MET A 99 4.51 -3.90 1.50
N ARG A 100 5.60 -4.26 2.17
CA ARG A 100 5.56 -5.26 3.26
C ARG A 100 5.95 -4.62 4.56
N LYS A 101 5.04 -4.64 5.52
CA LYS A 101 5.30 -4.30 6.92
C LYS A 101 5.70 -5.56 7.67
N THR A 102 6.82 -5.49 8.39
CA THR A 102 7.29 -6.57 9.27
C THR A 102 7.62 -6.03 10.64
N ILE A 103 7.11 -6.70 11.68
CA ILE A 103 7.44 -6.51 13.10
C ILE A 103 8.23 -7.74 13.55
N ASP A 104 9.43 -7.55 14.08
CA ASP A 104 10.36 -8.63 14.44
C ASP A 104 10.19 -9.12 15.89
N GLY A 105 9.13 -8.67 16.57
CA GLY A 105 8.85 -8.99 17.97
C GLY A 105 9.60 -8.12 18.98
N LYS A 106 10.50 -7.23 18.54
CA LYS A 106 11.06 -6.18 19.40
C LYS A 106 10.08 -5.01 19.46
N PRO A 107 9.83 -4.44 20.65
CA PRO A 107 9.00 -3.25 20.77
C PRO A 107 9.50 -2.12 19.85
N GLU A 108 8.56 -1.42 19.22
CA GLU A 108 8.80 -0.23 18.39
C GLU A 108 9.62 -0.45 17.11
N HIS A 109 9.99 -1.70 16.81
CA HIS A 109 10.76 -2.03 15.62
C HIS A 109 9.85 -2.44 14.47
N MET A 110 9.91 -1.68 13.38
CA MET A 110 9.16 -1.94 12.16
C MET A 110 10.07 -1.81 10.94
N PHE A 111 9.94 -2.76 10.03
CA PHE A 111 10.53 -2.70 8.70
C PHE A 111 9.44 -2.50 7.67
N LEU A 112 9.71 -1.64 6.70
CA LEU A 112 8.86 -1.44 5.54
C LEU A 112 9.69 -1.68 4.27
N GLU A 113 9.36 -2.72 3.52
CA GLU A 113 9.93 -3.00 2.20
C GLU A 113 8.98 -2.48 1.13
N VAL A 114 9.49 -1.85 0.07
CA VAL A 114 8.67 -1.27 -1.01
C VAL A 114 9.16 -1.78 -2.37
N VAL A 115 8.22 -2.19 -3.22
CA VAL A 115 8.46 -2.48 -4.65
C VAL A 115 7.40 -1.78 -5.50
N GLN A 116 7.84 -1.20 -6.60
CA GLN A 116 7.00 -0.55 -7.61
C GLN A 116 6.63 -1.57 -8.69
N VAL A 117 5.42 -1.47 -9.24
CA VAL A 117 4.88 -2.39 -10.25
C VAL A 117 4.65 -1.68 -11.58
#